data_AF-A0A948RBY6-F1
#
_entry.id   AF-A0A948RBY6-F1
#
_cell.length_a   1.000
_cell.length_b   1.000
_cell.length_c   1.000
_cell.angle_alpha   90.00
_cell.angle_beta   90.00
_cell.angle_gamma   90.00
#
_symmetry.space_group_name_H-M   'P 1'
#
loop_
_entity.id
_entity.type
_entity.pdbx_description
1 polymer ?
#
loop_
_entity_poly.entity_id
_entity_poly.type
_entity_poly.pdbx_seq_one_letter_code
_entity_poly.pdbx_strand_id
1 'polypeptide(L)'
;MRAKLKLLILMSLVSLLVVLPAFGACAPKEKPLTDLVIKVDWVEPVAMAVKPYEMPKSLGVEYGTFHVLLTISNPNDVLVAVESLEAEVEANDIPMGIVQTDGPVYLPAGKEVILRFPITLNSLLMIKEVVMQQMVPVPDGVKILLGTWQDIQDGKAAFQVKGGAQVVAGSTSRFQNFDLRWP
;
A
#
# COMPACT_ATOMS: atom_id res chain seq x y z
N MET A 1 -19.34 -68.58 13.39
CA MET A 1 -19.74 -67.22 12.91
C MET A 1 -18.74 -66.11 13.26
N ARG A 2 -18.17 -66.05 14.48
CA ARG A 2 -17.25 -64.97 14.90
C ARG A 2 -15.97 -64.79 14.06
N ALA A 3 -15.39 -65.87 13.50
CA ALA A 3 -14.16 -65.77 12.70
C ALA A 3 -14.38 -65.13 11.32
N LYS A 4 -15.53 -65.40 10.68
CA LYS A 4 -15.87 -64.83 9.35
C LYS A 4 -16.11 -63.32 9.41
N LEU A 5 -16.70 -62.83 10.52
CA LEU A 5 -16.95 -61.40 10.72
C LEU A 5 -15.65 -60.60 10.92
N LYS A 6 -14.68 -61.16 11.66
CA LYS A 6 -13.36 -60.53 11.86
C LYS A 6 -12.57 -60.41 10.56
N LEU A 7 -12.64 -61.43 9.69
CA LEU A 7 -11.97 -61.41 8.39
C LEU A 7 -12.59 -60.37 7.45
N LEU A 8 -13.92 -60.21 7.47
CA LEU A 8 -14.63 -59.22 6.66
C LEU A 8 -14.32 -57.78 7.08
N ILE A 9 -14.23 -57.52 8.39
CA ILE A 9 -13.85 -56.20 8.92
C ILE A 9 -12.40 -55.87 8.55
N LEU A 10 -11.48 -56.84 8.66
CA LEU A 10 -10.08 -56.64 8.30
C LEU A 10 -9.90 -56.36 6.80
N MET A 11 -10.60 -57.11 5.94
CA MET A 11 -10.61 -56.89 4.50
C MET A 11 -11.17 -55.51 4.13
N SER A 12 -12.22 -55.05 4.82
CA SER A 12 -12.78 -53.71 4.63
C SER A 12 -11.86 -52.58 5.10
N LEU A 13 -11.09 -52.81 6.18
CA LEU A 13 -10.13 -51.83 6.69
C LEU A 13 -8.91 -51.71 5.76
N VAL A 14 -8.41 -52.83 5.24
CA VAL A 14 -7.28 -52.86 4.30
C VAL A 14 -7.66 -52.22 2.98
N SER A 15 -8.87 -52.45 2.47
CA SER A 15 -9.35 -51.77 1.25
C SER A 15 -9.54 -50.27 1.47
N LEU A 16 -9.94 -49.82 2.66
CA LEU A 16 -9.99 -48.39 2.99
C LEU A 16 -8.59 -47.75 3.05
N LEU A 17 -7.59 -48.48 3.57
CA LEU A 17 -6.20 -48.02 3.65
C LEU A 17 -5.49 -47.92 2.30
N VAL A 18 -5.88 -48.73 1.31
CA VAL A 18 -5.31 -48.69 -0.05
C VAL A 18 -5.88 -47.54 -0.90
N VAL A 19 -7.02 -46.95 -0.53
CA VAL A 19 -7.64 -45.81 -1.25
C VAL A 19 -7.13 -44.44 -0.74
N LEU A 20 -6.59 -44.37 0.47
CA LEU A 20 -6.07 -43.12 1.05
C LEU A 20 -4.91 -42.45 0.28
N PRO A 21 -3.97 -43.14 -0.40
CA PRO A 21 -2.89 -42.46 -1.12
C PRO A 21 -3.35 -41.82 -2.44
N ALA A 22 -4.55 -42.09 -2.94
CA ALA A 22 -5.07 -41.47 -4.17
C ALA A 22 -5.55 -40.02 -3.96
N PHE A 23 -5.80 -39.60 -2.71
CA PHE A 23 -6.21 -38.24 -2.36
C PHE A 23 -5.06 -37.38 -1.79
N GLY A 24 -3.86 -37.93 -1.65
CA GLY A 24 -2.72 -37.25 -1.02
C GLY A 24 -1.71 -36.60 -1.98
N ALA A 25 -1.90 -36.70 -3.29
CA ALA A 25 -0.87 -36.32 -4.27
C ALA A 25 -1.37 -35.30 -5.30
N CYS A 26 -1.91 -34.18 -4.82
CA CYS A 26 -1.95 -32.90 -5.54
C CYS A 26 -2.26 -31.79 -4.52
N ALA A 27 -1.38 -31.59 -3.55
CA ALA A 27 -1.21 -30.23 -3.07
C ALA A 27 -0.76 -29.42 -4.31
N PRO A 28 -1.50 -28.38 -4.73
CA PRO A 28 -1.02 -27.52 -5.80
C PRO A 28 0.40 -27.10 -5.44
N LYS A 29 1.36 -27.34 -6.35
CA LYS A 29 2.72 -26.83 -6.19
C LYS A 29 2.58 -25.34 -5.92
N GLU A 30 2.85 -24.93 -4.68
CA GLU A 30 2.89 -23.52 -4.28
C GLU A 30 3.77 -22.81 -5.30
N LYS A 31 3.18 -21.85 -6.02
CA LYS A 31 3.97 -21.02 -6.92
C LYS A 31 5.00 -20.29 -6.07
N PRO A 32 6.27 -20.23 -6.51
CA PRO A 32 7.27 -19.48 -5.80
C PRO A 32 6.82 -18.02 -5.62
N LEU A 33 6.83 -17.56 -4.37
CA LEU A 33 6.40 -16.23 -3.90
C LEU A 33 7.23 -15.05 -4.47
N THR A 34 8.15 -15.33 -5.39
CA THR A 34 8.88 -14.33 -6.19
C THR A 34 7.97 -13.54 -7.11
N ASP A 35 6.77 -14.04 -7.40
CA ASP A 35 5.78 -13.44 -8.30
C ASP A 35 4.74 -12.54 -7.59
N LEU A 36 4.98 -12.21 -6.31
CA LEU A 36 4.21 -11.22 -5.54
C LEU A 36 4.31 -9.84 -6.20
N VAL A 37 3.46 -9.58 -7.20
CA VAL A 37 3.27 -8.26 -7.79
C VAL A 37 2.38 -7.45 -6.85
N ILE A 38 2.99 -6.81 -5.85
CA ILE A 38 2.32 -5.75 -5.11
C ILE A 38 2.23 -4.55 -6.05
N LYS A 39 1.08 -4.38 -6.70
CA LYS A 39 0.74 -3.13 -7.34
C LYS A 39 0.19 -2.23 -6.24
N VAL A 40 0.88 -1.13 -6.02
CA VAL A 40 0.32 -0.02 -5.25
C VAL A 40 -0.26 0.92 -6.27
N ASP A 41 -1.53 0.71 -6.61
CA ASP A 41 -2.20 1.57 -7.57
C ASP A 41 -2.92 2.68 -6.81
N TRP A 42 -2.76 3.90 -7.32
CA TRP A 42 -3.70 5.00 -7.14
C TRP A 42 -3.64 5.79 -5.83
N VAL A 43 -2.95 6.94 -5.91
CA VAL A 43 -3.11 8.09 -5.02
C VAL A 43 -4.15 9.00 -5.63
N GLU A 44 -5.34 9.01 -5.05
CA GLU A 44 -6.34 10.02 -5.38
C GLU A 44 -6.21 11.15 -4.34
N PRO A 45 -5.53 12.27 -4.66
CA PRO A 45 -5.64 13.45 -3.81
C PRO A 45 -7.08 13.93 -3.94
N VAL A 46 -7.96 13.50 -3.04
CA VAL A 46 -9.20 14.22 -2.79
C VAL A 46 -8.81 15.46 -2.01
N ALA A 47 -8.19 16.42 -2.70
CA ALA A 47 -8.24 17.81 -2.31
C ALA A 47 -9.67 18.27 -2.60
N MET A 48 -10.61 17.92 -1.73
CA MET A 48 -11.78 18.79 -1.58
C MET A 48 -11.26 20.05 -0.91
N ALA A 49 -10.81 20.99 -1.73
CA ALA A 49 -10.61 22.34 -1.31
C ALA A 49 -11.94 22.78 -0.68
N VAL A 50 -11.93 23.07 0.63
CA VAL A 50 -13.13 23.58 1.32
C VAL A 50 -13.55 24.95 0.74
N LYS A 51 -12.75 25.52 -0.17
CA LYS A 51 -13.07 26.51 -1.21
C LYS A 51 -11.85 26.65 -2.15
N PRO A 52 -12.00 27.14 -3.40
CA PRO A 52 -10.85 27.63 -4.15
C PRO A 52 -10.15 28.67 -3.27
N TYR A 53 -8.93 28.38 -2.85
CA TYR A 53 -8.18 29.32 -2.02
C TYR A 53 -7.91 30.55 -2.87
N GLU A 54 -8.48 31.70 -2.49
CA GLU A 54 -7.82 32.98 -2.76
C GLU A 54 -6.38 32.84 -2.25
N MET A 55 -5.42 33.41 -3.00
CA MET A 55 -3.99 33.42 -2.63
C MET A 55 -3.84 33.62 -1.11
N PRO A 56 -3.03 32.80 -0.40
CA PRO A 56 -2.89 32.86 1.05
C PRO A 56 -2.80 34.29 1.55
N LYS A 57 -3.75 34.73 2.38
CA LYS A 57 -3.71 36.08 2.96
C LYS A 57 -2.60 36.18 4.00
N SER A 58 -2.13 35.04 4.51
CA SER A 58 -0.96 34.95 5.37
C SER A 58 -0.27 33.60 5.25
N LEU A 59 1.06 33.59 5.32
CA LEU A 59 1.84 32.34 5.23
C LEU A 59 1.79 31.52 6.53
N GLY A 60 1.51 32.16 7.68
CA GLY A 60 1.79 31.58 9.00
C GLY A 60 0.78 30.59 9.57
N VAL A 61 -0.50 30.61 9.14
CA VAL A 61 -1.58 29.84 9.78
C VAL A 61 -2.36 28.94 8.83
N GLU A 62 -1.95 28.87 7.56
CA GLU A 62 -2.67 28.09 6.55
C GLU A 62 -2.18 26.65 6.52
N TYR A 63 -3.15 25.73 6.57
CA TYR A 63 -2.93 24.30 6.48
C TYR A 63 -3.72 23.74 5.30
N GLY A 64 -3.09 22.82 4.57
CA GLY A 64 -3.74 21.99 3.55
C GLY A 64 -3.73 20.55 3.99
N THR A 65 -4.89 19.90 4.03
CA THR A 65 -4.98 18.45 4.22
C THR A 65 -5.39 17.81 2.91
N PHE A 66 -4.67 16.79 2.49
CA PHE A 66 -5.09 15.91 1.40
C PHE A 66 -4.95 14.46 1.83
N HIS A 67 -5.59 13.56 1.09
CA HIS A 67 -5.50 12.14 1.35
C HIS A 67 -4.63 11.47 0.31
N VAL A 68 -3.75 10.59 0.78
CA VAL A 68 -3.04 9.63 -0.06
C VAL A 68 -3.80 8.33 0.02
N LEU A 69 -4.35 7.90 -1.10
CA LEU A 69 -4.89 6.56 -1.24
C LEU A 69 -3.77 5.63 -1.72
N LEU A 70 -3.70 4.42 -1.20
CA LEU A 70 -2.80 3.37 -1.70
C LEU A 70 -3.63 2.09 -1.85
N THR A 71 -3.83 1.63 -3.09
CA THR A 71 -4.49 0.35 -3.35
C THR A 71 -3.46 -0.75 -3.33
N ILE A 72 -3.56 -1.70 -2.40
CA ILE A 72 -2.65 -2.83 -2.29
C ILE A 72 -3.37 -4.09 -2.78
N SER A 73 -2.87 -4.68 -3.86
CA SER A 73 -3.39 -5.94 -4.42
C SER A 73 -2.68 -7.17 -3.85
N ASN A 74 -3.43 -8.19 -3.42
CA ASN A 74 -2.89 -9.52 -3.14
C ASN A 74 -3.19 -10.47 -4.31
N PRO A 75 -2.21 -10.75 -5.20
CA PRO A 75 -2.40 -11.65 -6.33
C PRO A 75 -2.34 -13.14 -5.95
N ASN A 76 -2.05 -13.48 -4.70
CA ASN A 76 -1.92 -14.87 -4.25
C ASN A 76 -3.28 -15.47 -3.91
N ASP A 77 -3.32 -16.80 -3.88
CA ASP A 77 -4.45 -17.60 -3.41
C ASP A 77 -4.48 -17.79 -1.89
N VAL A 78 -3.56 -17.15 -1.16
CA VAL A 78 -3.44 -17.18 0.30
C VAL A 78 -3.63 -15.79 0.91
N LEU A 79 -4.00 -15.75 2.19
CA LEU A 79 -4.02 -14.52 2.98
C LEU A 79 -2.59 -13.99 3.16
N VAL A 80 -2.42 -12.70 2.90
CA VAL A 80 -1.16 -11.97 3.11
C VAL A 80 -1.43 -10.84 4.11
N ALA A 81 -0.44 -10.51 4.93
CA ALA A 81 -0.47 -9.34 5.79
C ALA A 81 0.66 -8.38 5.40
N VAL A 82 0.35 -7.08 5.34
CA VAL A 82 1.37 -6.02 5.35
C VAL A 82 1.55 -5.62 6.80
N GLU A 83 2.62 -6.08 7.45
CA GLU A 83 2.88 -5.83 8.87
C GLU A 83 3.28 -4.38 9.14
N SER A 84 4.05 -3.80 8.23
CA SER A 84 4.40 -2.38 8.24
C SER A 84 4.49 -1.87 6.81
N LEU A 85 4.16 -0.59 6.65
CA LEU A 85 4.35 0.19 5.44
C LEU A 85 4.79 1.58 5.88
N GLU A 86 5.81 2.10 5.21
CA GLU A 86 6.26 3.48 5.36
C GLU A 86 6.63 4.02 3.97
N ALA A 87 6.14 5.21 3.63
CA ALA A 87 6.44 5.85 2.36
C ALA A 87 6.51 7.37 2.46
N GLU A 88 7.49 7.94 1.79
CA GLU A 88 7.62 9.35 1.48
C GLU A 88 6.69 9.71 0.32
N VAL A 89 6.04 10.85 0.41
CA VAL A 89 5.12 11.38 -0.60
C VAL A 89 5.65 12.73 -1.05
N GLU A 90 5.78 12.90 -2.36
CA GLU A 90 6.21 14.14 -3.01
C GLU A 90 5.19 14.56 -4.07
N ALA A 91 5.08 15.87 -4.31
CA ALA A 91 4.36 16.41 -5.46
C ALA A 91 5.21 17.50 -6.14
N ASN A 92 5.42 17.38 -7.44
CA ASN A 92 6.34 18.23 -8.22
C ASN A 92 7.73 18.38 -7.55
N ASP A 93 8.30 17.26 -7.10
CA ASP A 93 9.59 17.20 -6.38
C ASP A 93 9.62 17.97 -5.04
N ILE A 94 8.45 18.29 -4.47
CA ILE A 94 8.32 18.90 -3.14
C ILE A 94 7.85 17.83 -2.15
N PRO A 95 8.58 17.58 -1.05
CA PRO A 95 8.16 16.64 -0.02
C PRO A 95 6.87 17.09 0.65
N MET A 96 5.86 16.22 0.61
CA MET A 96 4.56 16.44 1.21
C MET A 96 4.41 15.74 2.56
N GLY A 97 5.23 14.74 2.86
CA GLY A 97 5.23 14.06 4.15
C GLY A 97 5.43 12.56 4.03
N ILE A 98 5.17 11.86 5.13
CA ILE A 98 5.35 10.41 5.24
C ILE A 98 4.00 9.79 5.60
N VAL A 99 3.67 8.68 4.95
CA VAL A 99 2.53 7.83 5.30
C VAL A 99 3.03 6.52 5.88
N GLN A 100 2.38 6.05 6.93
CA GLN A 100 2.73 4.79 7.57
C GLN A 100 1.49 4.09 8.13
N THR A 101 1.54 2.77 8.24
CA THR A 101 0.51 1.97 8.89
C THR A 101 0.82 1.76 10.36
N ASP A 102 -0.15 1.99 11.25
CA ASP A 102 -0.02 1.77 12.69
C ASP A 102 -0.20 0.29 13.11
N GLY A 103 -0.39 -0.62 12.16
CA GLY A 103 -0.58 -2.04 12.42
C GLY A 103 -0.77 -2.87 11.15
N PRO A 104 -0.88 -4.20 11.29
CA PRO A 104 -0.93 -5.10 10.15
C PRO A 104 -2.22 -4.91 9.34
N VAL A 105 -2.06 -4.81 8.02
CA VAL A 105 -3.16 -4.79 7.05
C VAL A 105 -3.30 -6.17 6.44
N TYR A 106 -4.42 -6.84 6.70
CA TYR A 106 -4.70 -8.16 6.13
C TYR A 106 -5.34 -8.04 4.75
N LEU A 107 -4.74 -8.72 3.77
CA LEU A 107 -5.12 -8.73 2.36
C LEU A 107 -5.65 -10.13 1.99
N PRO A 108 -6.97 -10.31 1.86
CA PRO A 108 -7.54 -11.60 1.44
C PRO A 108 -7.02 -12.03 0.07
N ALA A 109 -7.02 -13.34 -0.18
CA ALA A 109 -6.58 -13.92 -1.44
C ALA A 109 -7.33 -13.33 -2.66
N GLY A 110 -6.59 -12.90 -3.66
CA GLY A 110 -7.14 -12.32 -4.90
C GLY A 110 -7.93 -11.02 -4.71
N LYS A 111 -7.72 -10.29 -3.61
CA LYS A 111 -8.43 -9.03 -3.30
C LYS A 111 -7.48 -7.84 -3.24
N GLU A 112 -8.08 -6.67 -3.39
CA GLU A 112 -7.44 -5.37 -3.21
C GLU A 112 -8.00 -4.69 -1.97
N VAL A 113 -7.15 -3.95 -1.28
CA VAL A 113 -7.52 -3.10 -0.15
C VAL A 113 -7.02 -1.69 -0.43
N ILE A 114 -7.87 -0.70 -0.18
CA ILE A 114 -7.49 0.71 -0.29
C ILE A 114 -7.16 1.23 1.10
N LEU A 115 -5.93 1.68 1.29
CA LEU A 115 -5.49 2.40 2.46
C LEU A 115 -5.62 3.90 2.22
N ARG A 116 -6.03 4.64 3.24
CA ARG A 116 -6.23 6.10 3.17
C ARG A 116 -5.45 6.79 4.27
N PHE A 117 -4.48 7.60 3.88
CA PHE A 117 -3.62 8.34 4.80
C PHE A 117 -3.89 9.85 4.67
N PRO A 118 -4.30 10.54 5.74
CA PRO A 118 -4.36 12.00 5.73
C PRO A 118 -2.96 12.59 5.89
N ILE A 119 -2.56 13.47 4.98
CA ILE A 119 -1.37 14.32 5.13
C ILE A 119 -1.84 15.74 5.34
N THR A 120 -1.39 16.36 6.43
CA THR A 120 -1.68 17.78 6.74
C THR A 120 -0.39 18.59 6.69
N LEU A 121 -0.37 19.56 5.82
CA LEU A 121 0.78 20.41 5.54
C LEU A 121 0.53 21.83 6.03
N ASN A 122 1.55 22.43 6.65
CA ASN A 122 1.55 23.85 6.97
C ASN A 122 2.28 24.61 5.87
N SER A 123 1.63 25.64 5.30
CA SER A 123 2.18 26.39 4.16
C SER A 123 3.52 27.06 4.46
N LEU A 124 3.73 27.60 5.67
CA LEU A 124 5.00 28.22 6.05
C LEU A 124 6.13 27.19 6.11
N LEU A 125 5.88 26.02 6.71
CA LEU A 125 6.86 24.95 6.78
C LEU A 125 7.22 24.44 5.39
N MET A 126 6.22 24.29 4.51
CA MET A 126 6.44 23.88 3.12
C MET A 126 7.28 24.92 2.34
N ILE A 127 7.00 26.22 2.50
CA ILE A 127 7.82 27.28 1.87
C ILE A 127 9.25 27.21 2.38
N LYS A 128 9.43 27.05 3.69
CA LYS A 128 10.76 26.92 4.30
C LYS A 128 11.49 25.72 3.72
N GLU A 129 10.82 24.59 3.56
CA GLU A 129 11.39 23.37 2.98
C GLU A 129 11.83 23.62 1.53
N VAL A 130 10.96 24.18 0.69
CA VAL A 130 11.29 24.52 -0.72
C VAL A 130 12.50 25.46 -0.79
N VAL A 131 12.51 26.52 0.01
CA VAL A 131 13.62 27.50 0.06
C VAL A 131 14.93 26.82 0.45
N MET A 132 14.89 25.92 1.44
CA MET A 132 16.08 25.23 1.95
C MET A 132 16.58 24.16 0.98
N GLN A 133 15.70 23.33 0.42
CA GLN A 133 16.07 22.24 -0.46
C GLN A 133 16.51 22.71 -1.85
N GLN A 134 15.79 23.69 -2.41
CA GLN A 134 16.06 24.18 -3.76
C GLN A 134 17.00 25.40 -3.77
N MET A 135 17.39 25.90 -2.59
CA MET A 135 18.27 27.06 -2.42
C MET A 135 17.77 28.32 -3.16
N VAL A 136 16.45 28.53 -3.15
CA VAL A 136 15.80 29.65 -3.84
C VAL A 136 15.45 30.79 -2.88
N PRO A 137 15.36 32.05 -3.34
CA PRO A 137 14.82 33.14 -2.54
C PRO A 137 13.39 32.86 -2.05
N VAL A 138 13.02 33.41 -0.89
CA VAL A 138 11.68 33.24 -0.31
C VAL A 138 10.54 33.55 -1.29
N PRO A 139 10.55 34.66 -2.07
CA PRO A 139 9.48 34.94 -3.03
C PRO A 139 9.32 33.84 -4.09
N ASP A 140 10.41 33.19 -4.49
CA ASP A 140 10.37 32.12 -5.49
C ASP A 140 9.90 30.81 -4.86
N GLY A 141 10.32 30.51 -3.62
CA GLY A 141 9.79 29.38 -2.86
C GLY A 141 8.27 29.46 -2.64
N VAL A 142 7.74 30.67 -2.40
CA VAL A 142 6.29 30.91 -2.33
C VAL A 142 5.62 30.60 -3.67
N LYS A 143 6.16 31.11 -4.79
CA LYS A 143 5.59 30.86 -6.13
C LYS A 143 5.60 29.37 -6.48
N ILE A 144 6.69 28.68 -6.18
CA ILE A 144 6.84 27.24 -6.43
C ILE A 144 5.78 26.47 -5.65
N LEU A 145 5.64 26.72 -4.34
CA LEU A 145 4.63 26.02 -3.53
C LEU A 145 3.21 26.32 -4.02
N LEU A 146 2.88 27.58 -4.32
CA LEU A 146 1.56 27.94 -4.85
C LEU A 146 1.28 27.30 -6.21
N GLY A 147 2.29 27.21 -7.08
CA GLY A 147 2.21 26.50 -8.35
C GLY A 147 1.90 25.02 -8.14
N THR A 148 2.64 24.34 -7.26
CA THR A 148 2.38 22.94 -6.92
C THR A 148 0.97 22.75 -6.33
N TRP A 149 0.51 23.64 -5.46
CA TRP A 149 -0.87 23.56 -4.96
C TRP A 149 -1.92 23.71 -6.06
N GLN A 150 -1.69 24.61 -7.02
CA GLN A 150 -2.58 24.74 -8.18
C GLN A 150 -2.56 23.49 -9.04
N ASP A 151 -1.39 22.91 -9.29
CA ASP A 151 -1.26 21.67 -10.06
C ASP A 151 -1.97 20.50 -9.36
N ILE A 152 -1.89 20.41 -8.03
CA ILE A 152 -2.62 19.40 -7.24
C ILE A 152 -4.13 19.58 -7.41
N GLN A 153 -4.63 20.81 -7.32
CA GLN A 153 -6.08 21.09 -7.47
C GLN A 153 -6.59 20.83 -8.89
N ASP A 154 -5.75 21.11 -9.89
CA ASP A 154 -6.06 20.89 -11.30
C ASP A 154 -5.89 19.43 -11.75
N GLY A 155 -5.33 18.56 -10.89
CA GLY A 155 -5.00 17.18 -11.23
C GLY A 155 -3.87 17.06 -12.26
N LYS A 156 -2.87 17.94 -12.17
CA LYS A 156 -1.68 18.03 -13.04
C LYS A 156 -0.36 17.86 -12.29
N ALA A 157 -0.42 17.70 -10.97
CA ALA A 157 0.78 17.58 -10.15
C ALA A 157 1.38 16.19 -10.33
N ALA A 158 2.68 16.17 -10.63
CA ALA A 158 3.44 14.94 -10.69
C ALA A 158 3.67 14.43 -9.27
N PHE A 159 2.96 13.37 -8.87
CA PHE A 159 3.13 12.74 -7.58
C PHE A 159 4.17 11.62 -7.64
N GLN A 160 4.95 11.52 -6.56
CA GLN A 160 5.80 10.37 -6.30
C GLN A 160 5.52 9.82 -4.90
N VAL A 161 5.41 8.50 -4.79
CA VAL A 161 5.32 7.81 -3.49
C VAL A 161 6.39 6.72 -3.46
N LYS A 162 7.35 6.88 -2.57
CA LYS A 162 8.52 6.01 -2.46
C LYS A 162 8.65 5.48 -1.05
N GLY A 163 8.82 4.17 -0.91
CA GLY A 163 8.84 3.56 0.41
C GLY A 163 9.10 2.08 0.38
N GLY A 164 8.73 1.44 1.48
CA GLY A 164 8.79 -0.01 1.61
C GLY A 164 7.73 -0.57 2.54
N ALA A 165 7.46 -1.85 2.37
CA ALA A 165 6.49 -2.59 3.15
C ALA A 165 7.07 -3.94 3.60
N GLN A 166 6.83 -4.29 4.86
CA GLN A 166 7.08 -5.63 5.38
C GLN A 166 5.84 -6.50 5.16
N VAL A 167 6.00 -7.60 4.43
CA VAL A 167 4.90 -8.45 3.98
C VAL A 167 5.10 -9.86 4.52
N VAL A 168 4.04 -10.43 5.09
CA VAL A 168 4.05 -11.74 5.75
C VAL A 168 2.93 -12.63 5.23
N ALA A 169 3.25 -13.90 4.97
CA ALA A 169 2.31 -14.94 4.64
C ALA A 169 2.73 -16.24 5.33
N GLY A 170 1.94 -16.70 6.31
CA GLY A 170 2.32 -17.84 7.15
C GLY A 170 3.64 -17.61 7.88
N SER A 171 4.63 -18.47 7.64
CA SER A 171 5.99 -18.36 8.21
C SER A 171 6.97 -17.55 7.36
N THR A 172 6.53 -17.02 6.22
CA THR A 172 7.39 -16.28 5.29
C THR A 172 7.22 -14.79 5.48
N SER A 173 8.33 -14.06 5.53
CA SER A 173 8.38 -12.61 5.72
C SER A 173 9.35 -11.99 4.71
N ARG A 174 8.95 -10.90 4.04
CA ARG A 174 9.75 -10.22 3.02
C ARG A 174 9.51 -8.71 3.06
N PHE A 175 10.61 -7.95 3.03
CA PHE A 175 10.55 -6.52 2.80
C PHE A 175 10.53 -6.21 1.30
N GLN A 176 9.66 -5.28 0.88
CA GLN A 176 9.48 -4.87 -0.51
C GLN A 176 9.53 -3.35 -0.64
N ASN A 177 10.45 -2.85 -1.45
CA ASN A 177 10.53 -1.44 -1.83
C ASN A 177 9.58 -1.13 -3.00
N PHE A 178 9.10 0.11 -3.06
CA PHE A 178 8.35 0.65 -4.18
C PHE A 178 8.71 2.12 -4.46
N ASP A 179 8.60 2.52 -5.72
CA ASP A 179 8.73 3.90 -6.21
C ASP A 179 7.64 4.07 -7.28
N LEU A 180 6.57 4.77 -6.90
CA LEU A 180 5.37 4.94 -7.69
C LEU A 180 5.31 6.39 -8.17
N ARG A 181 5.02 6.60 -9.45
CA ARG A 181 4.98 7.93 -10.05
C ARG A 181 3.71 8.11 -10.87
N TRP A 182 3.13 9.30 -10.80
CA TRP A 182 1.89 9.64 -11.47
C TRP A 182 1.88 11.10 -11.93
N PRO A 183 1.32 11.43 -13.11
CA PRO A 183 1.17 12.80 -13.60
C PRO A 183 0.02 13.60 -12.98
#